data_AF-A0A1M4SHZ2-F1
#
_entry.id   AF-A0A1M4SHZ2-F1
#
_cell.length_a   1.000
_cell.length_b   1.000
_cell.length_c   1.000
_cell.angle_alpha   90.00
_cell.angle_beta   90.00
_cell.angle_gamma   90.00
#
_symmetry.space_group_name_H-M   'P 1'
#
loop_
_entity.id
_entity.type
_entity.pdbx_description
1 polymer ?
#
loop_
_entity_poly.entity_id
_entity_poly.type
_entity_poly.pdbx_seq_one_letter_code
_entity_poly.pdbx_strand_id
1 'polypeptide(L)'
;MAGGLINLFVPSGGGQWIVQGPINIPAAIEIGADPARVAMGIAFGDAWTNMIQPFWALPLLAIARLGIRDIMGYCTMTLLYTGIIIALGLYFL
;
A
#
# COMPACT_ATOMS: atom_id res chain seq x y z
N MET A 1 7.41 3.14 4.00
CA MET A 1 6.23 4.03 4.05
C MET A 1 6.20 5.11 2.94
N ALA A 2 7.34 5.54 2.36
CA ALA A 2 7.35 6.54 1.29
C ALA A 2 6.52 6.14 0.03
N GLY A 3 6.38 4.84 -0.27
CA GLY A 3 5.57 4.34 -1.38
C GLY A 3 4.07 4.65 -1.30
N GLY A 4 3.54 4.91 -0.09
CA GLY A 4 2.13 5.25 0.08
C GLY A 4 1.74 6.58 -0.56
N LEU A 5 2.65 7.56 -0.61
CA LEU A 5 2.38 8.83 -1.29
C LEU A 5 2.36 8.66 -2.83
N ILE A 6 3.18 7.76 -3.36
CA ILE A 6 3.26 7.46 -4.80
C ILE A 6 2.04 6.67 -5.27
N ASN A 7 1.46 5.84 -4.40
CA ASN A 7 0.25 5.08 -4.68
C ASN A 7 -0.96 5.93 -5.05
N LEU A 8 -1.05 7.16 -4.53
CA LEU A 8 -2.08 8.13 -4.93
C LEU A 8 -2.02 8.49 -6.43
N PHE A 9 -0.84 8.39 -7.06
CA PHE A 9 -0.61 8.72 -8.47
C PHE A 9 -0.48 7.50 -9.38
N VAL A 10 0.00 6.37 -8.84
CA VAL A 10 0.15 5.09 -9.56
C VAL A 10 -0.40 3.95 -8.70
N PRO A 11 -1.72 3.67 -8.76
CA PRO A 11 -2.39 2.68 -7.92
C PRO A 11 -2.26 1.27 -8.54
N SER A 12 -1.03 0.81 -8.72
CA SER A 12 -0.76 -0.57 -9.10
C SER A 12 0.59 -1.04 -8.57
N GLY A 13 0.61 -2.20 -7.92
CA GLY A 13 1.85 -2.78 -7.39
C GLY A 13 2.92 -2.99 -8.47
N GLY A 14 2.52 -3.36 -9.69
CA GLY A 14 3.44 -3.48 -10.83
C GLY A 14 4.01 -2.13 -11.30
N GLY A 15 3.19 -1.10 -11.40
CA GLY A 15 3.64 0.26 -11.78
C GLY A 15 4.55 0.88 -10.72
N GLN A 16 4.26 0.68 -9.44
CA GLN A 16 5.13 1.13 -8.36
C GLN A 16 6.46 0.39 -8.34
N TRP A 17 6.45 -0.91 -8.59
CA TRP A 17 7.67 -1.70 -8.65
C TRP A 17 8.59 -1.22 -9.78
N ILE A 18 8.04 -0.91 -10.95
CA ILE A 18 8.82 -0.39 -12.10
C ILE A 18 9.52 0.93 -11.75
N VAL A 19 8.88 1.81 -10.98
CA VAL A 19 9.45 3.12 -10.62
C VAL A 19 10.41 3.00 -9.44
N GLN A 20 10.05 2.23 -8.40
CA GLN A 20 10.76 2.22 -7.13
C GLN A 20 11.78 1.08 -7.01
N GLY A 21 11.48 -0.10 -7.55
CA GLY A 21 12.33 -1.29 -7.43
C GLY A 21 13.73 -1.11 -8.01
N PRO A 22 13.88 -0.67 -9.28
CA PRO A 22 15.18 -0.46 -9.92
C PRO A 22 16.07 0.59 -9.24
N ILE A 23 15.50 1.47 -8.41
CA ILE A 23 16.25 2.54 -7.70
C ILE A 23 16.55 2.09 -6.26
N ASN A 24 15.56 1.59 -5.55
CA ASN A 24 15.68 1.29 -4.12
C ASN A 24 16.47 0.00 -3.85
N ILE A 25 16.40 -0.99 -4.73
CA ILE A 25 17.09 -2.27 -4.52
C ILE A 25 18.61 -2.12 -4.66
N PRO A 26 19.16 -1.47 -5.71
CA PRO A 26 20.60 -1.20 -5.77
C PRO A 26 21.09 -0.32 -4.62
N ALA A 27 20.34 0.73 -4.27
CA ALA A 27 20.69 1.59 -3.13
C ALA A 27 20.72 0.80 -1.81
N ALA A 28 19.81 -0.16 -1.60
CA ALA A 28 19.82 -1.04 -0.44
C ALA A 28 21.11 -1.87 -0.38
N ILE A 29 21.53 -2.44 -1.51
CA ILE A 29 22.76 -3.24 -1.61
C ILE A 29 23.99 -2.37 -1.30
N GLU A 30 24.06 -1.15 -1.82
CA GLU A 30 25.19 -0.22 -1.61
C GLU A 30 25.36 0.17 -0.14
N ILE A 31 24.27 0.36 0.60
CA ILE A 31 24.31 0.72 2.02
C ILE A 31 24.34 -0.50 2.96
N GLY A 32 24.40 -1.72 2.41
CA GLY A 32 24.40 -2.97 3.18
C GLY A 32 23.07 -3.30 3.85
N ALA A 33 21.96 -2.72 3.39
CA ALA A 33 20.61 -3.06 3.84
C ALA A 33 20.09 -4.31 3.10
N ASP A 34 19.25 -5.11 3.75
CA ASP A 34 18.65 -6.30 3.15
C ASP A 34 17.66 -5.91 2.01
N PRO A 35 17.95 -6.30 0.75
CA PRO A 35 17.06 -6.01 -0.37
C PRO A 35 15.66 -6.61 -0.22
N ALA A 36 15.52 -7.75 0.47
CA ALA A 36 14.23 -8.37 0.69
C ALA A 36 13.34 -7.52 1.60
N ARG A 37 13.88 -7.00 2.71
CA ARG A 37 13.19 -6.02 3.57
C ARG A 37 12.79 -4.75 2.82
N VAL A 38 13.66 -4.23 1.95
CA VAL A 38 13.35 -3.04 1.15
C VAL A 38 12.23 -3.32 0.15
N ALA A 39 12.26 -4.47 -0.54
CA ALA A 39 11.19 -4.90 -1.44
C ALA A 39 9.85 -5.07 -0.72
N MET A 40 9.86 -5.68 0.48
CA MET A 40 8.66 -5.80 1.31
C MET A 40 8.11 -4.45 1.73
N GLY A 41 8.97 -3.50 2.09
CA GLY A 41 8.55 -2.13 2.43
C GLY A 41 7.85 -1.40 1.27
N ILE A 42 8.22 -1.69 0.02
CA ILE A 42 7.54 -1.18 -1.18
C ILE A 42 6.18 -1.87 -1.35
N ALA A 43 6.14 -3.20 -1.31
CA ALA A 43 4.92 -3.98 -1.51
C ALA A 43 3.84 -3.71 -0.44
N PHE A 44 4.22 -3.65 0.83
CA PHE A 44 3.29 -3.33 1.92
C PHE A 44 2.87 -1.85 1.90
N GLY A 45 3.73 -0.95 1.40
CA GLY A 45 3.39 0.45 1.18
C GLY A 45 2.26 0.61 0.15
N ASP A 46 2.35 -0.10 -0.98
CA ASP A 46 1.30 -0.15 -2.01
C ASP A 46 -0.02 -0.70 -1.44
N ALA A 47 0.05 -1.88 -0.81
CA ALA A 47 -1.11 -2.55 -0.26
C ALA A 47 -1.84 -1.70 0.80
N TRP A 48 -1.08 -0.99 1.64
CA TRP A 48 -1.64 -0.15 2.69
C TRP A 48 -2.49 0.99 2.13
N THR A 49 -1.98 1.75 1.17
CA THR A 49 -2.70 2.90 0.61
C THR A 49 -3.84 2.49 -0.32
N ASN A 50 -3.77 1.30 -0.93
CA ASN A 50 -4.90 0.74 -1.67
C ASN A 50 -6.14 0.48 -0.77
N MET A 51 -5.99 0.45 0.57
CA MET A 51 -7.14 0.29 1.49
C MET A 51 -8.09 1.48 1.50
N ILE A 52 -7.66 2.69 1.11
CA ILE A 52 -8.55 3.86 1.03
C ILE A 52 -9.47 3.79 -0.19
N GLN A 53 -9.04 3.09 -1.24
CA GLN A 53 -9.76 2.99 -2.51
C GLN A 53 -10.65 1.75 -2.51
N PRO A 54 -11.98 1.89 -2.52
CA PRO A 54 -12.90 0.76 -2.42
C PRO A 54 -13.07 0.01 -3.75
N PHE A 55 -12.04 -0.09 -4.60
CA PHE A 55 -12.16 -0.74 -5.92
C PHE A 55 -12.61 -2.20 -5.82
N TRP A 56 -12.07 -2.91 -4.82
CA TRP A 56 -12.44 -4.28 -4.50
C TRP A 56 -13.89 -4.39 -3.98
N ALA A 57 -14.44 -3.32 -3.42
CA ALA A 57 -15.77 -3.29 -2.82
C ALA A 57 -16.86 -2.81 -3.79
N LEU A 58 -16.52 -2.19 -4.93
CA LEU A 58 -17.49 -1.68 -5.90
C LEU A 58 -18.56 -2.72 -6.33
N PRO A 59 -18.20 -3.99 -6.64
CA PRO A 59 -19.21 -4.99 -6.99
C PRO A 59 -20.18 -5.29 -5.84
N LEU A 60 -19.66 -5.34 -4.61
CA LEU A 60 -20.47 -5.61 -3.41
C LEU A 60 -21.40 -4.44 -3.10
N LEU A 61 -20.93 -3.20 -3.25
CA LEU A 61 -21.75 -1.99 -3.09
C LEU A 61 -22.90 -1.95 -4.09
N ALA A 62 -22.65 -2.35 -5.34
CA ALA A 62 -23.69 -2.43 -6.37
C ALA A 62 -24.80 -3.43 -5.98
N ILE A 63 -24.43 -4.59 -5.43
CA ILE A 63 -25.38 -5.60 -4.93
C ILE A 63 -26.15 -5.07 -3.72
N ALA A 64 -25.46 -4.42 -2.79
CA ALA A 64 -26.04 -3.85 -1.57
C ALA A 64 -26.82 -2.54 -1.80
N ARG A 65 -26.80 -2.00 -3.03
CA ARG A 65 -27.37 -0.69 -3.40
C ARG A 65 -26.83 0.46 -2.54
N LEU A 66 -25.55 0.38 -2.18
CA LEU A 66 -24.84 1.40 -1.42
C LEU A 66 -23.99 2.28 -2.35
N GLY A 67 -23.86 3.54 -1.99
CA GLY A 67 -22.94 4.46 -2.64
C GLY A 67 -21.51 4.30 -2.13
N ILE A 68 -20.54 4.80 -2.92
CA ILE A 68 -19.13 4.83 -2.50
C ILE A 68 -18.95 5.57 -1.17
N ARG A 69 -19.71 6.66 -0.95
CA ARG A 69 -19.64 7.46 0.29
C ARG A 69 -19.99 6.64 1.53
N ASP A 70 -20.81 5.61 1.40
CA ASP A 70 -21.27 4.79 2.52
C ASP A 70 -20.15 3.87 3.06
N ILE A 71 -19.18 3.50 2.22
CA ILE A 71 -18.03 2.66 2.64
C ILE A 71 -16.77 3.47 2.97
N MET A 72 -16.67 4.74 2.53
CA MET A 72 -15.45 5.54 2.71
C MET A 72 -15.00 5.64 4.16
N GLY A 73 -15.95 5.71 5.11
CA GLY A 73 -15.63 5.70 6.55
C GLY A 73 -14.93 4.40 6.98
N TYR A 74 -15.43 3.25 6.51
CA TYR A 74 -14.81 1.95 6.76
C TYR A 74 -13.43 1.84 6.12
N CYS A 75 -13.26 2.27 4.86
CA CYS A 75 -11.97 2.28 4.17
C CYS A 75 -10.95 3.16 4.90
N THR A 76 -11.37 4.33 5.40
CA THR A 76 -10.50 5.24 6.16
C THR A 76 -10.05 4.62 7.48
N MET A 77 -10.97 4.03 8.24
CA MET A 77 -10.62 3.34 9.50
C MET A 77 -9.71 2.14 9.25
N THR A 78 -9.98 1.38 8.18
CA THR A 78 -9.13 0.26 7.75
C THR A 78 -7.73 0.74 7.39
N LEU A 79 -7.58 1.84 6.65
CA LEU A 79 -6.29 2.45 6.35
C LEU A 79 -5.53 2.82 7.63
N LEU A 80 -6.18 3.49 8.59
CA LEU A 80 -5.51 3.89 9.83
C LEU A 80 -5.06 2.68 10.66
N TYR A 81 -5.95 1.70 10.83
CA TYR A 81 -5.68 0.52 11.64
C TYR A 81 -4.60 -0.38 11.01
N THR A 82 -4.74 -0.68 9.72
CA THR A 82 -3.75 -1.51 8.99
C THR A 82 -2.41 -0.81 8.88
N GLY A 83 -2.37 0.53 8.82
CA GLY A 83 -1.14 1.30 8.83
C GLY A 83 -0.31 1.07 10.09
N ILE A 84 -0.97 1.03 11.25
CA ILE A 84 -0.31 0.71 12.52
C ILE A 84 0.24 -0.72 12.50
N ILE A 85 -0.56 -1.69 12.06
CA ILE A 85 -0.15 -3.11 12.01
C ILE A 85 1.03 -3.31 11.05
N ILE A 86 0.95 -2.73 9.85
CA ILE A 86 1.99 -2.85 8.81
C ILE A 86 3.27 -2.14 9.26
N ALA A 87 3.16 -0.96 9.88
CA ALA A 87 4.31 -0.24 10.42
C ALA A 87 5.01 -1.04 11.51
N LEU A 88 4.26 -1.63 12.45
CA LEU A 88 4.80 -2.49 13.49
C LEU A 88 5.41 -3.76 12.89
N GLY A 89 4.71 -4.42 11.95
CA GLY A 89 5.20 -5.60 11.27
C GLY A 89 6.54 -5.34 10.57
N LEU A 90 6.63 -4.28 9.77
CA LEU A 90 7.87 -3.88 9.09
C LEU A 90 8.97 -3.41 10.05
N TYR A 91 8.63 -2.93 11.25
CA TYR A 91 9.63 -2.54 12.25
C TYR A 91 10.32 -3.77 12.87
N PHE A 92 9.58 -4.87 13.07
CA PHE A 92 10.12 -6.11 13.65
C PHE A 92 10.71 -7.07 12.61
N LEU A 93 10.43 -6.84 11.31
CA LEU A 93 10.87 -7.70 10.22
C LEU A 93 12.27 -7.36 9.74
#